data_AF-A0A956EVX1-F1
#
_entry.id   AF-A0A956EVX1-F1
#
_cell.length_a   1.000
_cell.length_b   1.000
_cell.length_c   1.000
_cell.angle_alpha   90.00
_cell.angle_beta   90.00
_cell.angle_gamma   90.00
#
_symmetry.space_group_name_H-M   'P 1'
#
loop_
_entity.id
_entity.type
_entity.pdbx_description
1 polymer ?
#
loop_
_entity_poly.entity_id
_entity_poly.type
_entity_poly.pdbx_seq_one_letter_code
_entity_poly.pdbx_strand_id
1 'polypeptide(L)'
;MQSKRFGTAWLDEWLGNREQPESNFLVIEVFWRCGGTSARGELVAQALRAGQVAADVVARLEFGRWEEDLDELSFGRVIEAMVAGGYLGTAIAILDHRLGKRPDELDARRKLVLELVLSGELIRCHGMIEFHWERLAERLVERHATEIAGAILAEQADRSRGMWFLEFSGATNVLRRCAEVVPSGVWQLIAARLSDPSEAPFFCVGVPPGLVDLVEQNEVLAWVSEDPAKRGAVIARLLQKDFSDDRSTQSRILGAYADLREVAGSFLGEYMSGGWSGPASAHWRQLAAALSEVAGNTKLPKLRAWATQGARTLEEMAMSDEELEAEEHRFRA
;
A
#
# COMPACT_ATOMS: atom_id res chain seq x y z
N MET A 1 -25.04 32.95 -22.84
CA MET A 1 -26.17 33.28 -23.75
C MET A 1 -25.73 33.46 -25.22
N GLN A 2 -24.45 33.73 -25.54
CA GLN A 2 -23.95 33.77 -26.93
C GLN A 2 -23.58 32.40 -27.56
N SER A 3 -23.31 31.35 -26.77
CA SER A 3 -22.93 30.03 -27.33
C SER A 3 -24.04 29.36 -28.16
N LYS A 4 -25.31 29.64 -27.87
CA LYS A 4 -26.46 29.15 -28.66
C LYS A 4 -26.56 29.79 -30.06
N ARG A 5 -25.82 30.88 -30.33
CA ARG A 5 -25.98 31.67 -31.57
C ARG A 5 -24.81 31.53 -32.56
N PHE A 6 -23.61 31.14 -32.09
CA PHE A 6 -22.40 31.06 -32.94
C PHE A 6 -21.65 29.71 -32.87
N GLY A 7 -22.14 28.73 -32.08
CA GLY A 7 -21.40 27.48 -31.84
C GLY A 7 -20.11 27.71 -31.03
N THR A 8 -19.32 26.65 -30.84
CA THR A 8 -18.03 26.69 -30.12
C THR A 8 -16.82 26.81 -31.06
N ALA A 9 -17.01 26.65 -32.37
CA ALA A 9 -15.90 26.61 -33.35
C ALA A 9 -15.05 27.90 -33.39
N TRP A 10 -15.67 29.07 -33.24
CA TRP A 10 -14.95 30.35 -33.21
C TRP A 10 -13.96 30.45 -32.04
N LEU A 11 -14.27 29.79 -30.91
CA LEU A 11 -13.42 29.80 -29.72
C LEU A 11 -12.18 28.92 -29.95
N ASP A 12 -12.37 27.76 -30.59
CA ASP A 12 -11.29 26.84 -30.94
C ASP A 12 -10.32 27.51 -31.94
N GLU A 13 -10.85 28.20 -32.95
CA GLU A 13 -10.06 28.97 -33.92
C GLU A 13 -9.31 30.14 -33.24
N TRP A 14 -9.99 30.86 -32.35
CA TRP A 14 -9.37 31.97 -31.62
C TRP A 14 -8.24 31.52 -30.70
N LEU A 15 -8.37 30.37 -30.05
CA LEU A 15 -7.31 29.78 -29.24
C LEU A 15 -6.12 29.31 -30.10
N GLY A 16 -6.39 28.67 -31.25
CA GLY A 16 -5.36 28.13 -32.13
C GLY A 16 -4.45 29.18 -32.78
N ASN A 17 -4.91 30.42 -32.91
CA ASN A 17 -4.15 31.52 -33.52
C ASN A 17 -3.24 32.29 -32.54
N ARG A 18 -2.97 31.76 -31.33
CA ARG A 18 -2.14 32.43 -30.31
C ARG A 18 -0.71 31.88 -30.28
N GLU A 19 0.28 32.78 -30.17
CA GLU A 19 1.72 32.45 -30.28
C GLU A 19 2.51 32.39 -28.94
N GLN A 20 1.91 32.54 -27.75
CA GLN A 20 2.68 32.82 -26.50
C GLN A 20 2.37 31.96 -25.25
N PRO A 21 3.28 31.82 -24.26
CA PRO A 21 3.09 31.01 -23.03
C PRO A 21 1.91 31.43 -22.13
N GLU A 22 1.58 32.72 -22.04
CA GLU A 22 0.36 33.19 -21.34
C GLU A 22 -0.92 32.59 -21.95
N SER A 23 -0.85 32.14 -23.22
CA SER A 23 -1.94 31.41 -23.85
C SER A 23 -2.14 30.02 -23.25
N ASN A 24 -1.12 29.36 -22.70
CA ASN A 24 -1.26 28.01 -22.16
C ASN A 24 -2.16 27.98 -20.93
N PHE A 25 -1.99 28.93 -20.00
CA PHE A 25 -2.91 29.10 -18.86
C PHE A 25 -4.35 29.31 -19.35
N LEU A 26 -4.52 30.20 -20.33
CA LEU A 26 -5.85 30.50 -20.86
C LEU A 26 -6.48 29.30 -21.59
N VAL A 27 -5.70 28.53 -22.35
CA VAL A 27 -6.14 27.31 -23.01
C VAL A 27 -6.68 26.32 -21.97
N ILE A 28 -5.96 26.14 -20.86
CA ILE A 28 -6.38 25.26 -19.77
C ILE A 28 -7.66 25.79 -19.08
N GLU A 29 -7.74 27.08 -18.76
CA GLU A 29 -8.94 27.67 -18.15
C GLU A 29 -10.16 27.60 -19.06
N VAL A 30 -9.99 27.85 -20.36
CA VAL A 30 -11.09 27.75 -21.34
C VAL A 30 -11.54 26.31 -21.49
N PHE A 31 -10.61 25.36 -21.57
CA PHE A 31 -10.94 23.93 -21.63
C PHE A 31 -11.70 23.47 -20.38
N TRP A 32 -11.22 23.87 -19.21
CA TRP A 32 -11.88 23.59 -17.93
C TRP A 32 -13.32 24.11 -17.87
N ARG A 33 -13.54 25.38 -18.23
CA ARG A 33 -14.83 26.07 -18.05
C ARG A 33 -15.82 25.85 -19.18
N CYS A 34 -15.34 25.61 -20.41
CA CYS A 34 -16.18 25.54 -21.60
C CYS A 34 -16.33 24.12 -22.16
N GLY A 35 -15.80 23.10 -21.47
CA GLY A 35 -15.90 21.69 -21.87
C GLY A 35 -14.89 21.28 -22.94
N GLY A 36 -14.96 20.01 -23.35
CA GLY A 36 -14.02 19.43 -24.31
C GLY A 36 -14.53 19.46 -25.76
N THR A 37 -13.67 19.84 -26.71
CA THR A 37 -13.78 19.42 -28.12
C THR A 37 -12.45 18.77 -28.50
N SER A 38 -12.43 17.90 -29.50
CA SER A 38 -11.19 17.26 -29.96
C SER A 38 -10.10 18.28 -30.30
N ALA A 39 -10.47 19.43 -30.87
CA ALA A 39 -9.56 20.55 -31.14
C ALA A 39 -8.98 21.18 -29.86
N ARG A 40 -9.83 21.46 -28.85
CA ARG A 40 -9.34 22.00 -27.57
C ARG A 40 -8.51 20.99 -26.78
N GLY A 41 -8.87 19.71 -26.84
CA GLY A 41 -8.06 18.64 -26.25
C GLY A 41 -6.65 18.58 -26.85
N GLU A 42 -6.52 18.76 -28.16
CA GLU A 42 -5.22 18.82 -28.83
C GLU A 42 -4.41 20.05 -28.39
N LEU A 43 -5.03 21.23 -28.31
CA LEU A 43 -4.37 22.45 -27.80
C LEU A 43 -3.89 22.28 -26.35
N VAL A 44 -4.70 21.66 -25.49
CA VAL A 44 -4.32 21.34 -24.10
C VAL A 44 -3.17 20.34 -24.07
N ALA A 45 -3.23 19.28 -24.87
CA ALA A 45 -2.16 18.29 -24.93
C ALA A 45 -0.83 18.89 -25.43
N GLN A 46 -0.87 19.89 -26.30
CA GLN A 46 0.31 20.65 -26.72
C GLN A 46 0.83 21.57 -25.61
N ALA A 47 -0.07 22.30 -24.94
CA ALA A 47 0.28 23.19 -23.84
C ALA A 47 0.93 22.43 -22.66
N LEU A 48 0.40 21.25 -22.32
CA LEU A 48 0.96 20.38 -21.28
C LEU A 48 2.33 19.82 -21.66
N ARG A 49 2.51 19.38 -22.92
CA ARG A 49 3.81 18.88 -23.41
C ARG A 49 4.89 19.95 -23.50
N ALA A 50 4.51 21.21 -23.68
CA ALA A 50 5.45 22.32 -23.62
C ALA A 50 6.02 22.55 -22.20
N GLY A 51 5.42 21.96 -21.16
CA GLY A 51 5.93 22.00 -19.78
C GLY A 51 5.85 23.38 -19.10
N GLN A 52 5.05 24.30 -19.65
CA GLN A 52 4.97 25.69 -19.20
C GLN A 52 3.70 26.00 -18.38
N VAL A 53 3.04 24.97 -17.83
CA VAL A 53 1.81 25.13 -17.03
C VAL A 53 2.08 24.79 -15.57
N ALA A 54 1.71 25.68 -14.66
CA ALA A 54 1.84 25.44 -13.23
C ALA A 54 0.93 24.27 -12.79
N ALA A 55 1.40 23.42 -11.87
CA ALA A 55 0.68 22.22 -11.45
C ALA A 55 -0.69 22.52 -10.83
N ASP A 56 -0.83 23.64 -10.11
CA ASP A 56 -2.10 24.08 -9.51
C ASP A 56 -3.14 24.47 -10.56
N VAL A 57 -2.70 24.93 -11.75
CA VAL A 57 -3.57 25.23 -12.88
C VAL A 57 -4.05 23.93 -13.53
N VAL A 58 -3.14 22.97 -13.73
CA VAL A 58 -3.48 21.65 -14.29
C VAL A 58 -4.44 20.91 -13.35
N ALA A 59 -4.21 20.94 -12.03
CA ALA A 59 -5.06 20.29 -11.03
C ALA A 59 -6.53 20.73 -11.09
N ARG A 60 -6.83 21.96 -11.55
CA ARG A 60 -8.22 22.42 -11.73
C ARG A 60 -9.00 21.59 -12.73
N LEU A 61 -8.32 20.97 -13.69
CA LEU A 61 -8.94 20.13 -14.72
C LEU A 61 -9.66 18.93 -14.12
N GLU A 62 -9.25 18.45 -12.94
CA GLU A 62 -9.93 17.37 -12.21
C GLU A 62 -11.39 17.70 -11.89
N PHE A 63 -11.69 18.97 -11.63
CA PHE A 63 -13.03 19.45 -11.26
C PHE A 63 -13.88 19.88 -12.47
N GLY A 64 -13.39 19.65 -13.68
CA GLY A 64 -14.11 19.92 -14.92
C GLY A 64 -15.13 18.84 -15.27
N ARG A 65 -15.84 19.04 -16.39
CA ARG A 65 -16.65 17.99 -17.06
C ARG A 65 -16.20 17.73 -18.50
N TRP A 66 -15.09 18.34 -18.91
CA TRP A 66 -14.57 18.25 -20.27
C TRP A 66 -14.23 16.82 -20.66
N GLU A 67 -13.89 15.97 -19.68
CA GLU A 67 -13.58 14.57 -19.90
C GLU A 67 -14.78 13.80 -20.41
N GLU A 68 -16.02 14.21 -20.10
CA GLU A 68 -17.23 13.56 -20.60
C GLU A 68 -17.46 13.86 -22.09
N ASP A 69 -17.10 15.08 -22.52
CA ASP A 69 -17.35 15.60 -23.86
C ASP A 69 -16.34 15.08 -24.91
N LEU A 70 -15.15 14.66 -24.46
CA LEU A 70 -14.12 14.14 -25.35
C LEU A 70 -14.42 12.71 -25.82
N ASP A 71 -14.15 12.49 -27.10
CA ASP A 71 -13.98 11.16 -27.66
C ASP A 71 -12.76 10.47 -27.04
N GLU A 72 -12.73 9.15 -27.17
CA GLU A 72 -11.70 8.31 -26.55
C GLU A 72 -10.28 8.70 -26.99
N LEU A 73 -10.06 8.98 -28.27
CA LEU A 73 -8.73 9.28 -28.79
C LEU A 73 -8.23 10.62 -28.23
N SER A 74 -9.07 11.66 -28.28
CA SER A 74 -8.70 12.98 -27.76
C SER A 74 -8.50 12.99 -26.24
N PHE A 75 -9.33 12.27 -25.48
CA PHE A 75 -9.11 12.12 -24.05
C PHE A 75 -7.76 11.45 -23.76
N GLY A 76 -7.42 10.37 -24.49
CA GLY A 76 -6.14 9.67 -24.33
C GLY A 76 -4.94 10.60 -24.51
N ARG A 77 -4.94 11.41 -25.57
CA ARG A 77 -3.85 12.36 -25.83
C ARG A 77 -3.67 13.39 -24.72
N VAL A 78 -4.77 13.84 -24.10
CA VAL A 78 -4.70 14.79 -22.98
C VAL A 78 -4.06 14.11 -21.76
N ILE A 79 -4.50 12.90 -21.40
CA ILE A 79 -3.92 12.17 -20.26
C ILE A 79 -2.46 11.83 -20.52
N GLU A 80 -2.09 11.34 -21.70
CA GLU A 80 -0.70 11.06 -22.07
C GLU A 80 0.17 12.32 -21.97
N ALA A 81 -0.35 13.48 -22.41
CA ALA A 81 0.34 14.75 -22.26
C ALA A 81 0.49 15.19 -20.80
N MET A 82 -0.51 14.91 -19.93
CA MET A 82 -0.40 15.14 -18.50
C MET A 82 0.71 14.27 -17.89
N VAL A 83 0.75 12.99 -18.24
CA VAL A 83 1.78 12.05 -17.76
C VAL A 83 3.17 12.48 -18.22
N ALA A 84 3.34 12.78 -19.51
CA ALA A 84 4.61 13.25 -20.07
C ALA A 84 5.07 14.58 -19.46
N GLY A 85 4.12 15.43 -19.02
CA GLY A 85 4.40 16.69 -18.33
C GLY A 85 4.65 16.56 -16.82
N GLY A 86 4.57 15.36 -16.25
CA GLY A 86 4.77 15.12 -14.81
C GLY A 86 3.55 15.42 -13.93
N TYR A 87 2.36 15.55 -14.51
CA TYR A 87 1.12 15.85 -13.78
C TYR A 87 0.38 14.57 -13.37
N LEU A 88 1.09 13.62 -12.74
CA LEU A 88 0.61 12.27 -12.49
C LEU A 88 -0.64 12.22 -11.58
N GLY A 89 -0.64 13.01 -10.50
CA GLY A 89 -1.77 13.06 -9.56
C GLY A 89 -3.08 13.53 -10.19
N THR A 90 -3.01 14.53 -11.06
CA THR A 90 -4.19 15.03 -11.79
C THR A 90 -4.62 14.03 -12.87
N ALA A 91 -3.65 13.45 -13.60
CA ALA A 91 -3.93 12.45 -14.62
C ALA A 91 -4.67 11.24 -14.04
N ILE A 92 -4.24 10.73 -12.88
CA ILE A 92 -4.85 9.55 -12.27
C ILE A 92 -6.26 9.83 -11.75
N ALA A 93 -6.51 11.01 -11.17
CA ALA A 93 -7.83 11.40 -10.69
C ALA A 93 -8.86 11.51 -11.82
N ILE A 94 -8.50 12.19 -12.92
CA ILE A 94 -9.36 12.30 -14.10
C ILE A 94 -9.61 10.92 -14.73
N LEU A 95 -8.58 10.07 -14.79
CA LEU A 95 -8.69 8.73 -15.36
C LEU A 95 -9.62 7.83 -14.53
N ASP A 96 -9.54 7.89 -13.19
CA ASP A 96 -10.47 7.18 -12.31
C ASP A 96 -11.92 7.66 -12.51
N HIS A 97 -12.14 8.99 -12.58
CA HIS A 97 -13.46 9.55 -12.85
C HIS A 97 -14.03 9.06 -14.19
N ARG A 98 -13.23 9.11 -15.28
CA ARG A 98 -13.63 8.66 -16.61
C ARG A 98 -13.99 7.18 -16.62
N LEU A 99 -13.10 6.34 -16.09
CA LEU A 99 -13.30 4.89 -16.05
C LEU A 99 -14.40 4.47 -15.07
N GLY A 100 -14.71 5.29 -14.06
CA GLY A 100 -15.89 5.10 -13.21
C GLY A 100 -17.20 5.22 -13.99
N LYS A 101 -17.26 6.12 -14.98
CA LYS A 101 -18.44 6.33 -15.85
C LYS A 101 -18.43 5.44 -17.09
N ARG A 102 -17.26 5.06 -17.59
CA ARG A 102 -17.04 4.27 -18.82
C ARG A 102 -16.03 3.14 -18.58
N PRO A 103 -16.42 2.10 -17.83
CA PRO A 103 -15.49 1.02 -17.45
C PRO A 103 -15.00 0.18 -18.64
N ASP A 104 -15.74 0.16 -19.75
CA ASP A 104 -15.39 -0.50 -21.00
C ASP A 104 -14.14 0.11 -21.69
N GLU A 105 -13.83 1.38 -21.42
CA GLU A 105 -12.61 2.03 -21.93
C GLU A 105 -11.31 1.55 -21.23
N LEU A 106 -11.41 0.75 -20.16
CA LEU A 106 -10.24 0.28 -19.40
C LEU A 106 -9.28 -0.53 -20.28
N ASP A 107 -9.81 -1.41 -21.13
CA ASP A 107 -8.99 -2.32 -21.92
C ASP A 107 -8.16 -1.57 -22.97
N ALA A 108 -8.72 -0.54 -23.60
CA ALA A 108 -8.01 0.30 -24.55
C ALA A 108 -6.90 1.13 -23.89
N ARG A 109 -7.05 1.45 -22.60
CA ARG A 109 -6.11 2.30 -21.83
C ARG A 109 -5.24 1.54 -20.85
N ARG A 110 -5.35 0.21 -20.82
CA ARG A 110 -4.75 -0.63 -19.78
C ARG A 110 -3.27 -0.33 -19.58
N LYS A 111 -2.53 -0.16 -20.68
CA LYS A 111 -1.10 0.15 -20.63
C LYS A 111 -0.80 1.44 -19.86
N LEU A 112 -1.54 2.51 -20.13
CA LEU A 112 -1.37 3.81 -19.48
C LEU A 112 -1.82 3.76 -18.01
N VAL A 113 -2.95 3.11 -17.72
CA VAL A 113 -3.42 2.93 -16.34
C VAL A 113 -2.39 2.13 -15.53
N LEU A 114 -1.85 1.06 -16.11
CA LEU A 114 -0.82 0.24 -15.47
C LEU A 114 0.47 1.05 -15.24
N GLU A 115 0.93 1.83 -16.21
CA GLU A 115 2.10 2.72 -16.04
C GLU A 115 1.92 3.66 -14.84
N LEU A 116 0.75 4.27 -14.69
CA LEU A 116 0.44 5.15 -13.56
C LEU A 116 0.36 4.37 -12.24
N VAL A 117 -0.28 3.20 -12.22
CA VAL A 117 -0.39 2.36 -11.02
C VAL A 117 0.98 1.88 -10.54
N LEU A 118 1.91 1.58 -11.46
CA LEU A 118 3.27 1.16 -11.15
C LEU A 118 4.22 2.33 -10.82
N SER A 119 3.77 3.58 -10.91
CA SER A 119 4.59 4.74 -10.60
C SER A 119 4.87 4.84 -9.10
N GLY A 120 6.16 4.83 -8.74
CA GLY A 120 6.59 5.00 -7.36
C GLY A 120 6.22 6.34 -6.72
N GLU A 121 5.93 7.37 -7.51
CA GLU A 121 5.39 8.64 -7.00
C GLU A 121 3.93 8.49 -6.55
N LEU A 122 3.13 7.77 -7.32
CA LEU A 122 1.72 7.55 -7.04
C LEU A 122 1.50 6.47 -5.99
N ILE A 123 2.35 5.44 -5.92
CA ILE A 123 2.28 4.43 -4.84
C ILE A 123 2.48 5.07 -3.46
N ARG A 124 3.37 6.07 -3.37
CA ARG A 124 3.69 6.77 -2.10
C ARG A 124 2.84 8.02 -1.87
N CYS A 125 1.86 8.30 -2.71
CA CYS A 125 1.04 9.50 -2.54
C CYS A 125 0.08 9.35 -1.34
N HIS A 126 -0.57 10.45 -0.97
CA HIS A 126 -1.47 10.51 0.19
C HIS A 126 -2.77 11.24 -0.16
N GLY A 127 -3.79 11.05 0.67
CA GLY A 127 -5.04 11.80 0.59
C GLY A 127 -5.88 11.39 -0.62
N MET A 128 -6.45 12.35 -1.35
CA MET A 128 -7.35 12.03 -2.47
C MET A 128 -6.63 11.36 -3.65
N ILE A 129 -5.35 11.66 -3.88
CA ILE A 129 -4.59 11.01 -4.97
C ILE A 129 -4.42 9.52 -4.67
N GLU A 130 -4.17 9.16 -3.41
CA GLU A 130 -4.05 7.76 -2.96
C GLU A 130 -5.35 7.00 -3.19
N PHE A 131 -6.49 7.63 -2.88
CA PHE A 131 -7.81 7.07 -3.15
C PHE A 131 -8.03 6.76 -4.65
N HIS A 132 -7.66 7.69 -5.54
CA HIS A 132 -7.79 7.46 -6.99
C HIS A 132 -6.82 6.39 -7.50
N TRP A 133 -5.60 6.37 -6.96
CA TRP A 133 -4.61 5.35 -7.27
C TRP A 133 -5.09 3.95 -6.85
N GLU A 134 -5.58 3.79 -5.62
CA GLU A 134 -6.09 2.53 -5.08
C GLU A 134 -7.22 1.98 -5.97
N ARG A 135 -8.21 2.82 -6.29
CA ARG A 135 -9.36 2.42 -7.13
C ARG A 135 -8.97 1.98 -8.55
N LEU A 136 -7.92 2.57 -9.13
CA LEU A 136 -7.44 2.15 -10.45
C LEU A 136 -6.57 0.90 -10.37
N ALA A 137 -5.75 0.78 -9.33
CA ALA A 137 -4.95 -0.41 -9.09
C ALA A 137 -5.84 -1.65 -8.89
N GLU A 138 -6.90 -1.54 -8.07
CA GLU A 138 -7.88 -2.60 -7.82
C GLU A 138 -8.49 -3.17 -9.11
N ARG A 139 -8.82 -2.31 -10.08
CA ARG A 139 -9.38 -2.72 -11.38
C ARG A 139 -8.40 -3.55 -12.23
N LEU A 140 -7.10 -3.47 -11.94
CA LEU A 140 -6.05 -4.17 -12.68
C LEU A 140 -5.53 -5.41 -11.97
N VAL A 141 -5.82 -5.62 -10.67
CA VAL A 141 -5.22 -6.71 -9.87
C VAL A 141 -5.45 -8.08 -10.50
N GLU A 142 -6.66 -8.38 -10.97
CA GLU A 142 -6.99 -9.69 -11.58
C GLU A 142 -6.09 -10.08 -12.77
N ARG A 143 -5.44 -9.11 -13.42
CA ARG A 143 -4.58 -9.35 -14.59
C ARG A 143 -3.10 -9.00 -14.36
N HIS A 144 -2.80 -8.15 -13.38
CA HIS A 144 -1.47 -7.57 -13.17
C HIS A 144 -1.03 -7.60 -11.69
N ALA A 145 -1.61 -8.48 -10.87
CA ALA A 145 -1.31 -8.55 -9.44
C ALA A 145 0.19 -8.69 -9.13
N THR A 146 0.94 -9.46 -9.93
CA THR A 146 2.38 -9.67 -9.67
C THR A 146 3.18 -8.39 -9.92
N GLU A 147 2.93 -7.68 -11.02
CA GLU A 147 3.59 -6.43 -11.35
C GLU A 147 3.26 -5.34 -10.33
N ILE A 148 1.98 -5.22 -9.95
CA ILE A 148 1.51 -4.25 -8.97
C ILE A 148 2.13 -4.53 -7.59
N ALA A 149 2.08 -5.78 -7.13
CA ALA A 149 2.73 -6.17 -5.89
C ALA A 149 4.24 -5.90 -5.92
N GLY A 150 4.90 -6.21 -7.04
CA GLY A 150 6.33 -5.97 -7.24
C GLY A 150 6.69 -4.49 -7.11
N ALA A 151 5.90 -3.59 -7.70
CA ALA A 151 6.11 -2.15 -7.58
C ALA A 151 5.88 -1.65 -6.15
N ILE A 152 4.80 -2.07 -5.48
CA ILE A 152 4.52 -1.70 -4.10
C ILE A 152 5.65 -2.15 -3.15
N LEU A 153 6.09 -3.40 -3.30
CA LEU A 153 7.17 -3.95 -2.47
C LEU A 153 8.53 -3.31 -2.78
N ALA A 154 8.78 -2.89 -4.02
CA ALA A 154 9.97 -2.12 -4.37
C ALA A 154 9.96 -0.74 -3.68
N GLU A 155 8.81 -0.07 -3.65
CA GLU A 155 8.67 1.20 -2.94
C GLU A 155 8.82 1.04 -1.42
N GLN A 156 8.34 -0.05 -0.83
CA GLN A 156 8.58 -0.36 0.59
C GLN A 156 10.07 -0.58 0.89
N ALA A 157 10.81 -1.20 -0.04
CA ALA A 157 12.23 -1.47 0.11
C ALA A 157 13.11 -0.21 -0.12
N ASP A 158 12.67 0.74 -0.96
CA ASP A 158 13.47 1.92 -1.29
C ASP A 158 13.53 2.94 -0.15
N ARG A 159 14.70 3.05 0.49
CA ARG A 159 14.96 4.02 1.57
C ARG A 159 15.58 5.34 1.08
N SER A 160 15.93 5.46 -0.20
CA SER A 160 16.56 6.66 -0.76
C SER A 160 15.62 7.86 -0.84
N ARG A 161 14.30 7.59 -0.94
CA ARG A 161 13.23 8.60 -1.05
C ARG A 161 12.58 8.95 0.29
N GLY A 162 13.24 8.63 1.40
CA GLY A 162 12.75 8.83 2.76
C GLY A 162 11.98 7.63 3.33
N MET A 163 11.59 7.74 4.59
CA MET A 163 10.81 6.70 5.27
C MET A 163 9.37 6.72 4.77
N TRP A 164 8.92 5.58 4.26
CA TRP A 164 7.54 5.28 3.91
C TRP A 164 7.21 3.91 4.48
N PHE A 165 6.03 3.79 5.07
CA PHE A 165 5.56 2.56 5.70
C PHE A 165 4.29 2.12 4.99
N LEU A 166 4.41 1.01 4.27
CA LEU A 166 3.30 0.41 3.54
C LEU A 166 2.06 0.21 4.41
N GLU A 167 2.23 -0.25 5.66
CA GLU A 167 1.18 -0.53 6.65
C GLU A 167 0.19 0.64 6.85
N PHE A 168 0.64 1.89 6.65
CA PHE A 168 -0.18 3.09 6.85
C PHE A 168 -0.62 3.75 5.53
N SER A 169 -0.60 3.01 4.42
CA SER A 169 -1.05 3.49 3.11
C SER A 169 -2.12 2.60 2.50
N GLY A 170 -2.92 3.14 1.58
CA GLY A 170 -3.89 2.42 0.75
C GLY A 170 -3.24 1.33 -0.12
N ALA A 171 -1.93 1.41 -0.35
CA ALA A 171 -1.19 0.34 -1.01
C ALA A 171 -1.21 -0.99 -0.25
N THR A 172 -1.46 -0.98 1.07
CA THR A 172 -1.69 -2.21 1.84
C THR A 172 -2.91 -2.99 1.34
N ASN A 173 -4.02 -2.30 1.04
CA ASN A 173 -5.25 -2.96 0.57
C ASN A 173 -5.04 -3.60 -0.80
N VAL A 174 -4.42 -2.85 -1.72
CA VAL A 174 -4.07 -3.33 -3.06
C VAL A 174 -3.13 -4.53 -2.99
N LEU A 175 -2.10 -4.48 -2.14
CA LEU A 175 -1.16 -5.59 -1.99
C LEU A 175 -1.80 -6.84 -1.39
N ARG A 176 -2.68 -6.68 -0.40
CA ARG A 176 -3.48 -7.80 0.16
C ARG A 176 -4.33 -8.44 -0.93
N ARG A 177 -5.01 -7.63 -1.76
CA ARG A 177 -5.77 -8.16 -2.90
C ARG A 177 -4.88 -8.88 -3.92
N CYS A 178 -3.67 -8.38 -4.18
CA CYS A 178 -2.70 -9.08 -5.03
C CYS A 178 -2.31 -10.45 -4.44
N ALA A 179 -2.10 -10.53 -3.12
CA ALA A 179 -1.79 -11.78 -2.43
C ALA A 179 -2.95 -12.78 -2.49
N GLU A 180 -4.20 -12.32 -2.46
CA GLU A 180 -5.36 -13.21 -2.64
C GLU A 180 -5.47 -13.77 -4.06
N VAL A 181 -5.08 -13.00 -5.09
CA VAL A 181 -5.21 -13.41 -6.50
C VAL A 181 -4.02 -14.28 -6.96
N VAL A 182 -2.80 -13.94 -6.55
CA VAL A 182 -1.56 -14.68 -6.90
C VAL A 182 -0.67 -14.91 -5.67
N PRO A 183 -1.11 -15.73 -4.70
CA PRO A 183 -0.44 -15.90 -3.40
C PRO A 183 1.04 -16.30 -3.53
N SER A 184 1.34 -17.34 -4.32
CA SER A 184 2.72 -17.77 -4.57
C SER A 184 3.57 -16.69 -5.25
N GLY A 185 2.98 -15.91 -6.18
CA GLY A 185 3.69 -14.84 -6.88
C GLY A 185 4.10 -13.70 -5.94
N VAL A 186 3.18 -13.28 -5.07
CA VAL A 186 3.48 -12.27 -4.04
C VAL A 186 4.48 -12.80 -3.01
N TRP A 187 4.35 -14.07 -2.61
CA TRP A 187 5.32 -14.68 -1.70
C TRP A 187 6.74 -14.68 -2.27
N GLN A 188 6.92 -15.05 -3.53
CA GLN A 188 8.24 -15.03 -4.18
C GLN A 188 8.88 -13.64 -4.16
N LEU A 189 8.08 -12.59 -4.37
CA LEU A 189 8.55 -11.20 -4.29
C LEU A 189 8.97 -10.81 -2.87
N ILE A 190 8.20 -11.21 -1.85
CA ILE A 190 8.54 -10.99 -0.43
C ILE A 190 9.81 -11.78 -0.07
N ALA A 191 9.83 -13.08 -0.33
CA ALA A 191 10.93 -13.98 0.01
C ALA A 191 12.26 -13.53 -0.62
N ALA A 192 12.24 -12.99 -1.84
CA ALA A 192 13.42 -12.42 -2.47
C ALA A 192 14.02 -11.27 -1.64
N ARG A 193 13.19 -10.39 -1.07
CA ARG A 193 13.64 -9.29 -0.20
C ARG A 193 14.10 -9.75 1.18
N LEU A 194 13.51 -10.83 1.70
CA LEU A 194 13.90 -11.40 2.99
C LEU A 194 15.17 -12.24 2.91
N SER A 195 15.59 -12.66 1.72
CA SER A 195 16.75 -13.52 1.53
C SER A 195 18.08 -12.78 1.67
N ASP A 196 18.09 -11.45 1.57
CA ASP A 196 19.26 -10.62 1.90
C ASP A 196 19.22 -10.23 3.39
N PRO A 197 20.15 -10.74 4.23
CA PRO A 197 20.18 -10.44 5.67
C PRO A 197 20.39 -8.96 5.99
N SER A 198 20.96 -8.18 5.07
CA SER A 198 21.20 -6.74 5.26
C SER A 198 19.97 -5.90 4.96
N GLU A 199 19.11 -6.34 4.05
CA GLU A 199 17.88 -5.63 3.67
C GLU A 199 16.66 -6.09 4.51
N ALA A 200 16.58 -7.37 4.86
CA ALA A 200 15.41 -7.97 5.49
C ALA A 200 14.92 -7.23 6.74
N PRO A 201 15.77 -6.83 7.71
CA PRO A 201 15.32 -6.11 8.89
C PRO A 201 14.64 -4.78 8.54
N PHE A 202 15.16 -4.05 7.56
CA PHE A 202 14.60 -2.76 7.15
C PHE A 202 13.35 -2.93 6.30
N PHE A 203 13.31 -3.94 5.44
CA PHE A 203 12.14 -4.24 4.63
C PHE A 203 10.93 -4.55 5.50
N CYS A 204 11.10 -5.38 6.55
CA CYS A 204 10.01 -5.75 7.46
C CYS A 204 9.40 -4.55 8.21
N VAL A 205 10.14 -3.45 8.41
CA VAL A 205 9.61 -2.28 9.14
C VAL A 205 8.55 -1.57 8.31
N GLY A 206 7.30 -1.63 8.76
CA GLY A 206 6.14 -1.03 8.10
C GLY A 206 5.53 -1.91 7.01
N VAL A 207 5.88 -3.21 6.93
CA VAL A 207 5.08 -4.18 6.18
C VAL A 207 3.88 -4.57 7.05
N PRO A 208 2.65 -4.55 6.51
CA PRO A 208 1.46 -4.84 7.30
C PRO A 208 1.49 -6.28 7.84
N PRO A 209 1.20 -6.48 9.14
CA PRO A 209 1.13 -7.83 9.69
C PRO A 209 0.02 -8.63 9.02
N GLY A 210 0.27 -9.91 8.80
CA GLY A 210 -0.70 -10.83 8.21
C GLY A 210 -0.71 -10.87 6.69
N LEU A 211 0.14 -10.11 6.02
CA LEU A 211 0.33 -10.25 4.58
C LEU A 211 0.85 -11.66 4.22
N VAL A 212 1.77 -12.19 5.04
CA VAL A 212 2.33 -13.53 4.86
C VAL A 212 1.29 -14.63 5.15
N ASP A 213 0.26 -14.33 5.94
CA ASP A 213 -0.82 -15.29 6.20
C ASP A 213 -1.78 -15.46 5.01
N LEU A 214 -1.73 -14.54 4.02
CA LEU A 214 -2.52 -14.63 2.78
C LEU A 214 -1.85 -15.47 1.69
N VAL A 215 -0.57 -15.83 1.85
CA VAL A 215 0.16 -16.61 0.84
C VAL A 215 0.18 -18.10 1.19
N GLU A 216 0.69 -18.93 0.27
CA GLU A 216 0.76 -20.38 0.45
C GLU A 216 1.65 -20.77 1.63
N GLN A 217 1.03 -21.18 2.74
CA GLN A 217 1.73 -21.50 3.99
C GLN A 217 2.86 -22.52 3.82
N ASN A 218 2.67 -23.50 2.94
CA ASN A 218 3.68 -24.53 2.71
C ASN A 218 4.93 -23.95 2.03
N GLU A 219 4.81 -22.91 1.20
CA GLU A 219 5.96 -22.22 0.61
C GLU A 219 6.72 -21.42 1.67
N VAL A 220 6.00 -20.77 2.59
CA VAL A 220 6.61 -20.06 3.74
C VAL A 220 7.38 -21.04 4.63
N LEU A 221 6.77 -22.17 4.97
CA LEU A 221 7.40 -23.21 5.78
C LEU A 221 8.62 -23.85 5.10
N ALA A 222 8.52 -24.11 3.79
CA ALA A 222 9.64 -24.59 3.00
C ALA A 222 10.80 -23.59 3.03
N TRP A 223 10.52 -22.31 2.80
CA TRP A 223 11.52 -21.25 2.87
C TRP A 223 12.15 -21.16 4.26
N VAL A 224 11.38 -21.20 5.36
CA VAL A 224 11.92 -21.21 6.72
C VAL A 224 12.82 -22.43 6.95
N SER A 225 12.47 -23.60 6.41
CA SER A 225 13.22 -24.84 6.63
C SER A 225 14.65 -24.83 6.08
N GLU A 226 14.98 -23.93 5.15
CA GLU A 226 16.32 -23.81 4.58
C GLU A 226 17.36 -23.20 5.55
N ASP A 227 16.95 -22.25 6.39
CA ASP A 227 17.77 -21.71 7.50
C ASP A 227 16.84 -21.34 8.67
N PRO A 228 16.37 -22.34 9.46
CA PRO A 228 15.29 -22.14 10.42
C PRO A 228 15.57 -21.08 11.47
N ALA A 229 16.83 -20.98 11.94
CA ALA A 229 17.21 -20.01 12.95
C ALA A 229 17.06 -18.57 12.44
N LYS A 230 17.61 -18.26 11.26
CA LYS A 230 17.56 -16.90 10.71
C LYS A 230 16.22 -16.57 10.08
N ARG A 231 15.71 -17.44 9.21
CA ARG A 231 14.46 -17.20 8.47
C ARG A 231 13.25 -17.26 9.39
N GLY A 232 13.25 -18.15 10.38
CA GLY A 232 12.23 -18.20 11.42
C GLY A 232 12.20 -16.93 12.28
N ALA A 233 13.37 -16.36 12.62
CA ALA A 233 13.44 -15.10 13.35
C ALA A 233 12.93 -13.90 12.53
N VAL A 234 13.24 -13.85 11.22
CA VAL A 234 12.79 -12.78 10.32
C VAL A 234 11.27 -12.84 10.08
N ILE A 235 10.74 -14.04 9.80
CA ILE A 235 9.31 -14.19 9.44
C ILE A 235 8.37 -13.90 10.60
N ALA A 236 8.83 -14.05 11.85
CA ALA A 236 8.06 -13.73 13.05
C ALA A 236 7.50 -12.29 13.02
N ARG A 237 8.21 -11.35 12.38
CA ARG A 237 7.80 -9.93 12.26
C ARG A 237 6.66 -9.68 11.29
N LEU A 238 6.41 -10.61 10.37
CA LEU A 238 5.46 -10.41 9.26
C LEU A 238 4.15 -11.19 9.44
N LEU A 239 4.16 -12.18 10.34
CA LEU A 239 3.00 -13.00 10.66
C LEU A 239 2.06 -12.26 11.62
N GLN A 240 0.76 -12.50 11.50
CA GLN A 240 -0.19 -12.11 12.55
C GLN A 240 0.08 -12.92 13.82
N LYS A 241 -0.33 -12.39 14.98
CA LYS A 241 -0.19 -13.02 16.30
C LYS A 241 -1.39 -13.92 16.60
N ASP A 242 -1.53 -15.01 15.83
CA ASP A 242 -2.65 -15.95 15.89
C ASP A 242 -2.21 -17.39 16.24
N PHE A 243 -2.30 -17.68 17.52
CA PHE A 243 -2.04 -19.02 18.08
C PHE A 243 -3.34 -19.77 18.42
N SER A 244 -4.47 -19.37 17.84
CA SER A 244 -5.78 -19.98 18.15
C SER A 244 -5.88 -21.44 17.70
N ASP A 245 -5.10 -21.85 16.69
CA ASP A 245 -5.01 -23.24 16.26
C ASP A 245 -3.59 -23.69 15.85
N ASP A 246 -3.39 -25.01 15.77
CA ASP A 246 -2.12 -25.64 15.37
C ASP A 246 -1.84 -25.57 13.85
N ARG A 247 -2.81 -25.10 13.05
CA ARG A 247 -2.71 -25.05 11.59
C ARG A 247 -2.14 -23.73 11.11
N SER A 248 -2.24 -22.67 11.90
CA SER A 248 -1.66 -21.37 11.58
C SER A 248 -0.15 -21.46 11.31
N THR A 249 0.36 -20.61 10.42
CA THR A 249 1.76 -20.63 9.97
C THR A 249 2.74 -20.52 11.14
N GLN A 250 2.48 -19.58 12.07
CA GLN A 250 3.26 -19.39 13.28
C GLN A 250 3.25 -20.61 14.21
N SER A 251 2.08 -21.23 14.44
CA SER A 251 1.98 -22.43 15.28
C SER A 251 2.80 -23.57 14.70
N ARG A 252 2.77 -23.75 13.37
CA ARG A 252 3.58 -24.75 12.67
C ARG A 252 5.08 -24.43 12.75
N ILE A 253 5.50 -23.17 12.60
CA ILE A 253 6.90 -22.76 12.73
C ILE A 253 7.40 -23.02 14.16
N LEU A 254 6.68 -22.56 15.19
CA LEU A 254 7.06 -22.80 16.59
C LEU A 254 6.98 -24.28 16.96
N GLY A 255 5.98 -25.00 16.47
CA GLY A 255 5.86 -26.44 16.64
C GLY A 255 7.05 -27.22 16.08
N ALA A 256 7.69 -26.71 15.03
CA ALA A 256 8.87 -27.31 14.43
C ALA A 256 10.20 -26.80 15.03
N TYR A 257 10.29 -25.52 15.39
CA TYR A 257 11.57 -24.82 15.61
C TYR A 257 11.65 -23.97 16.90
N ALA A 258 10.70 -24.04 17.82
CA ALA A 258 10.74 -23.23 19.05
C ALA A 258 11.86 -23.61 20.04
N ASP A 259 12.59 -24.69 19.80
CA ASP A 259 13.83 -25.02 20.50
C ASP A 259 15.03 -24.17 20.04
N LEU A 260 14.92 -23.49 18.90
CA LEU A 260 15.91 -22.52 18.44
C LEU A 260 15.67 -21.18 19.14
N ARG A 261 16.67 -20.70 19.87
CA ARG A 261 16.58 -19.49 20.70
C ARG A 261 16.19 -18.25 19.89
N GLU A 262 16.73 -18.11 18.69
CA GLU A 262 16.46 -17.00 17.78
C GLU A 262 14.98 -16.98 17.38
N VAL A 263 14.43 -18.13 17.01
CA VAL A 263 13.02 -18.27 16.63
C VAL A 263 12.12 -18.00 17.83
N ALA A 264 12.34 -18.70 18.94
CA ALA A 264 11.56 -18.56 20.16
C ALA A 264 11.56 -17.11 20.68
N GLY A 265 12.73 -16.48 20.71
CA GLY A 265 12.91 -15.11 21.17
C GLY A 265 12.26 -14.09 20.26
N SER A 266 12.38 -14.24 18.93
CA SER A 266 11.72 -13.34 17.97
C SER A 266 10.21 -13.44 18.04
N PHE A 267 9.62 -14.64 18.08
CA PHE A 267 8.17 -14.80 18.22
C PHE A 267 7.66 -14.26 19.55
N LEU A 268 8.39 -14.46 20.67
CA LEU A 268 7.98 -13.90 21.95
C LEU A 268 8.10 -12.37 21.95
N GLY A 269 9.19 -11.83 21.40
CA GLY A 269 9.38 -10.38 21.24
C GLY A 269 8.26 -9.74 20.43
N GLU A 270 7.87 -10.35 19.31
CA GLU A 270 6.73 -9.88 18.52
C GLU A 270 5.41 -10.09 19.25
N TYR A 271 5.21 -11.19 19.97
CA TYR A 271 3.99 -11.38 20.76
C TYR A 271 3.78 -10.28 21.81
N MET A 272 4.87 -9.84 22.46
CA MET A 272 4.87 -8.76 23.46
C MET A 272 4.78 -7.36 22.86
N SER A 273 4.99 -7.21 21.54
CA SER A 273 4.97 -5.89 20.89
C SER A 273 3.54 -5.35 20.76
N GLY A 274 3.40 -4.03 20.64
CA GLY A 274 2.11 -3.35 20.44
C GLY A 274 1.84 -2.26 21.45
N GLY A 275 0.81 -1.46 21.20
CA GLY A 275 0.35 -0.44 22.13
C GLY A 275 -0.64 -1.00 23.14
N TRP A 276 -0.55 -0.55 24.39
CA TRP A 276 -1.54 -0.80 25.43
C TRP A 276 -1.87 0.50 26.17
N SER A 277 -2.94 0.47 26.96
CA SER A 277 -3.34 1.56 27.84
C SER A 277 -3.73 0.99 29.20
N GLY A 278 -3.30 1.65 30.27
CA GLY A 278 -3.55 1.21 31.65
C GLY A 278 -2.29 0.66 32.33
N PRO A 279 -2.45 -0.01 33.48
CA PRO A 279 -1.33 -0.61 34.22
C PRO A 279 -0.58 -1.64 33.36
N ALA A 280 0.75 -1.57 33.37
CA ALA A 280 1.60 -2.50 32.63
C ALA A 280 1.50 -3.92 33.21
N SER A 281 1.39 -4.03 34.54
CA SER A 281 1.17 -5.30 35.25
C SER A 281 -0.07 -6.06 34.74
N ALA A 282 -1.17 -5.33 34.47
CA ALA A 282 -2.40 -5.91 33.93
C ALA A 282 -2.24 -6.37 32.48
N HIS A 283 -1.52 -5.59 31.65
CA HIS A 283 -1.21 -5.96 30.27
C HIS A 283 -0.42 -7.28 30.19
N TRP A 284 0.65 -7.41 30.99
CA TRP A 284 1.46 -8.63 31.02
C TRP A 284 0.67 -9.86 31.48
N ARG A 285 -0.18 -9.72 32.50
CA ARG A 285 -1.07 -10.80 32.97
C ARG A 285 -2.02 -11.28 31.87
N GLN A 286 -2.59 -10.35 31.10
CA GLN A 286 -3.46 -10.69 29.98
C GLN A 286 -2.72 -11.52 28.92
N LEU A 287 -1.52 -11.09 28.53
CA LEU A 287 -0.69 -11.83 27.57
C LEU A 287 -0.26 -13.21 28.10
N ALA A 288 0.07 -13.31 29.39
CA ALA A 288 0.44 -14.57 30.05
C ALA A 288 -0.72 -15.57 30.10
N ALA A 289 -1.93 -15.10 30.43
CA ALA A 289 -3.14 -15.92 30.42
C ALA A 289 -3.44 -16.46 29.02
N ALA A 290 -3.30 -15.62 28.00
CA ALA A 290 -3.49 -16.02 26.61
C ALA A 290 -2.46 -17.08 26.16
N LEU A 291 -1.18 -16.96 26.52
CA LEU A 291 -0.19 -18.02 26.25
C LEU A 291 -0.46 -19.31 27.04
N SER A 292 -0.97 -19.21 28.26
CA SER A 292 -1.37 -20.38 29.04
C SER A 292 -2.51 -21.14 28.37
N GLU A 293 -3.47 -20.43 27.78
CA GLU A 293 -4.54 -21.03 26.96
C GLU A 293 -3.97 -21.73 25.72
N VAL A 294 -3.05 -21.08 25.00
CA VAL A 294 -2.35 -21.69 23.84
C VAL A 294 -1.65 -22.98 24.25
N ALA A 295 -0.92 -22.98 25.38
CA ALA A 295 -0.23 -24.16 25.89
C ALA A 295 -1.20 -25.31 26.23
N GLY A 296 -2.39 -25.00 26.76
CA GLY A 296 -3.43 -25.97 27.08
C GLY A 296 -4.11 -26.58 25.83
N ASN A 297 -4.24 -25.80 24.77
CA ASN A 297 -5.01 -26.18 23.57
C ASN A 297 -4.15 -26.84 22.48
N THR A 298 -2.89 -26.43 22.34
CA THR A 298 -2.01 -26.95 21.28
C THR A 298 -1.68 -28.43 21.46
N LYS A 299 -1.55 -29.17 20.35
CA LYS A 299 -1.01 -30.54 20.33
C LYS A 299 0.48 -30.57 20.01
N LEU A 300 1.08 -29.44 19.62
CA LEU A 300 2.47 -29.32 19.19
C LEU A 300 3.38 -29.19 20.43
N PRO A 301 4.25 -30.18 20.74
CA PRO A 301 5.01 -30.18 21.99
C PRO A 301 5.95 -28.98 22.16
N LYS A 302 6.60 -28.54 21.07
CA LYS A 302 7.52 -27.39 21.11
C LYS A 302 6.77 -26.06 21.29
N LEU A 303 5.63 -25.89 20.63
CA LEU A 303 4.76 -24.72 20.83
C LEU A 303 4.24 -24.68 22.27
N ARG A 304 3.80 -25.83 22.83
CA ARG A 304 3.39 -25.93 24.24
C ARG A 304 4.50 -25.46 25.17
N ALA A 305 5.70 -26.00 25.02
CA ALA A 305 6.84 -25.63 25.86
C ALA A 305 7.18 -24.14 25.75
N TRP A 306 7.20 -23.59 24.54
CA TRP A 306 7.40 -22.16 24.30
C TRP A 306 6.32 -21.31 24.97
N ALA A 307 5.04 -21.66 24.80
CA ALA A 307 3.92 -20.91 25.36
C ALA A 307 3.92 -20.95 26.90
N THR A 308 4.20 -22.11 27.50
CA THR A 308 4.36 -22.23 28.96
C THR A 308 5.51 -21.37 29.49
N GLN A 309 6.67 -21.39 28.83
CA GLN A 309 7.81 -20.57 29.24
C GLN A 309 7.54 -19.08 29.06
N GLY A 310 6.92 -18.69 27.94
CA GLY A 310 6.53 -17.31 27.66
C GLY A 310 5.52 -16.78 28.66
N ALA A 311 4.49 -17.57 29.02
CA ALA A 311 3.51 -17.22 30.04
C ALA A 311 4.19 -16.92 31.39
N ARG A 312 5.12 -17.79 31.82
CA ARG A 312 5.88 -17.58 33.04
C ARG A 312 6.73 -16.30 33.00
N THR A 313 7.43 -16.04 31.90
CA THR A 313 8.24 -14.81 31.75
C THR A 313 7.36 -13.56 31.84
N LEU A 314 6.16 -13.59 31.26
CA LEU A 314 5.19 -12.49 31.34
C LEU A 314 4.60 -12.31 32.75
N GLU A 315 4.37 -13.39 33.51
CA GLU A 315 3.98 -13.30 34.92
C GLU A 315 5.08 -12.66 35.78
N GLU A 316 6.34 -13.01 35.53
CA GLU A 316 7.50 -12.39 36.19
C GLU A 316 7.57 -10.88 35.90
N MET A 317 7.33 -10.47 34.65
CA MET A 317 7.22 -9.06 34.27
C MET A 317 6.04 -8.36 34.95
N ALA A 318 4.89 -9.02 35.02
CA ALA A 318 3.70 -8.47 35.68
C ALA A 318 3.92 -8.17 37.16
N MET A 319 4.60 -9.08 37.88
CA MET A 319 4.94 -8.90 39.29
C MET A 319 5.91 -7.74 39.49
N SER A 320 6.94 -7.64 38.63
CA SER A 320 7.90 -6.54 38.69
C SER A 320 7.23 -5.17 38.48
N ASP A 321 6.32 -5.06 37.51
CA ASP A 321 5.63 -3.80 37.23
C ASP A 321 4.61 -3.44 38.31
N GLU A 322 3.98 -4.43 38.96
CA GLU A 322 3.06 -4.18 40.08
C GLU A 322 3.78 -3.59 41.29
N GLU A 323 5.01 -4.03 41.57
CA GLU A 323 5.85 -3.45 42.61
C GLU A 323 6.17 -1.98 42.31
N LEU A 324 6.57 -1.67 41.08
CA LEU A 324 6.85 -0.31 40.62
C LEU A 324 5.62 0.60 40.69
N GLU A 325 4.47 0.11 40.21
CA GLU A 325 3.20 0.82 40.25
C GLU A 325 2.77 1.12 41.71
N ALA A 326 2.93 0.15 42.62
CA ALA A 326 2.62 0.33 44.03
C ALA A 326 3.54 1.37 44.70
N GLU A 327 4.82 1.42 44.33
CA GLU A 327 5.75 2.46 44.78
C GLU A 327 5.34 3.85 44.28
N GLU A 328 5.04 3.99 42.98
CA GLU A 328 4.57 5.27 42.41
C GLU A 328 3.30 5.78 43.11
N HIS A 329 2.35 4.89 43.39
CA HIS A 329 1.12 5.24 44.11
C HIS A 329 1.40 5.73 45.54
N ARG A 330 2.38 5.15 46.23
CA ARG A 330 2.80 5.61 47.57
C ARG A 330 3.47 6.98 47.54
N PHE A 331 4.21 7.31 46.48
CA PHE A 331 4.87 8.62 46.33
C PHE A 331 3.92 9.74 45.90
N ARG A 332 2.81 9.41 45.23
CA ARG A 332 1.80 10.38 44.77
C ARG A 332 0.69 10.66 45.78
N ALA A 333 0.55 9.82 46.82
CA ALA A 333 -0.41 9.98 47.91
C ALA A 333 0.14 10.84 49.05
#